data_AF-A0AAI8CL31-F1
#
_entry.id   AF-A0AAI8CL31-F1
#
_cell.length_a   1.000
_cell.length_b   1.000
_cell.length_c   1.000
_cell.angle_alpha   90.00
_cell.angle_beta   90.00
_cell.angle_gamma   90.00
#
_symmetry.space_group_name_H-M   'P 1'
#
loop_
_entity.id
_entity.type
_entity.pdbx_description
1 polymer ?
#
loop_
_entity_poly.entity_id
_entity_poly.type
_entity_poly.pdbx_seq_one_letter_code
_entity_poly.pdbx_strand_id
1 'polypeptide(L)'
;MRTSLSKLLVGAFLLVFLTLIFSAGGISLTEKVKLVILPAKVGSGWNMDEVDYLLAILEEQALELGRFQLFPRADLSQIMKERNMSEFGVSEALQIGKLGGSKYALLLTLTELSSFWSSQSKSYIAVSRYTIKLYNIEDGSLLASKTLESEGSSKDSAQKAISEALRTTANDIWYELRQIFKLEAYVKSINGNTVVLSGVDPKIVKKGYIFQIETSSGEIGYVKVVGYNKSEGTVITTFMYGAMPSEYDVATEFPVMPFKGGIGLGMFSNYFGLGISAWGSTEEIPLPLYIGVGTFLGSIAGYTPVYLNMGAGLNILEMGRITVGMNGGLSLIGLVDLDTFESLSYIFGAFGGALVTYEFNPRMGVYGSVGYSLYLGTNGPTGIVFQLGMYF
;
A
#
# COMPACT_ATOMS: atom_id res chain seq x y z
N MET A 1 -12.43 15.43 -44.34
CA MET A 1 -11.70 14.22 -43.92
C MET A 1 -10.57 14.52 -42.89
N ARG A 2 -9.89 15.68 -42.96
CA ARG A 2 -8.86 16.14 -41.98
C ARG A 2 -9.37 16.40 -40.54
N THR A 3 -10.65 16.75 -40.35
CA THR A 3 -11.25 17.07 -39.05
C THR A 3 -11.49 15.87 -38.13
N SER A 4 -11.43 14.64 -38.65
CA SER A 4 -11.52 13.44 -37.80
C SER A 4 -10.18 13.07 -37.15
N LEU A 5 -9.06 13.46 -37.77
CA LEU A 5 -7.72 13.05 -37.36
C LEU A 5 -7.22 13.81 -36.12
N SER A 6 -7.58 15.09 -35.99
CA SER A 6 -7.21 15.93 -34.82
C SER A 6 -7.97 15.53 -33.56
N LYS A 7 -9.26 15.18 -33.69
CA LYS A 7 -10.08 14.63 -32.59
C LYS A 7 -9.56 13.27 -32.11
N LEU A 8 -9.03 12.46 -33.03
CA LEU A 8 -8.43 11.15 -32.74
C LEU A 8 -7.06 11.28 -32.03
N LEU A 9 -6.28 12.30 -32.38
CA LEU A 9 -4.98 12.62 -31.77
C LEU A 9 -5.10 13.11 -30.32
N VAL A 10 -6.06 14.00 -30.02
CA VAL A 10 -6.32 14.44 -28.64
C VAL A 10 -6.82 13.28 -27.78
N GLY A 11 -7.71 12.44 -28.33
CA GLY A 11 -8.15 11.21 -27.67
C GLY A 11 -7.01 10.22 -27.41
N ALA A 12 -6.08 10.05 -28.36
CA ALA A 12 -4.93 9.17 -28.22
C ALA A 12 -3.91 9.67 -27.19
N PHE A 13 -3.66 10.99 -27.13
CA PHE A 13 -2.74 11.57 -26.14
C PHE A 13 -3.26 11.40 -24.70
N LEU A 14 -4.58 11.54 -24.54
CA LEU A 14 -5.29 11.24 -23.28
C LEU A 14 -5.21 9.77 -22.88
N LEU A 15 -5.28 8.86 -23.86
CA LEU A 15 -5.21 7.42 -23.62
C LEU A 15 -3.79 6.96 -23.23
N VAL A 16 -2.74 7.60 -23.77
CA VAL A 16 -1.33 7.33 -23.45
C VAL A 16 -0.96 7.86 -22.06
N PHE A 17 -1.55 8.98 -21.63
CA PHE A 17 -1.39 9.46 -20.26
C PHE A 17 -2.09 8.54 -19.24
N LEU A 18 -3.14 7.82 -19.68
CA LEU A 18 -3.87 6.83 -18.88
C LEU A 18 -3.01 5.59 -18.55
N THR A 19 -2.24 5.07 -19.51
CA THR A 19 -1.51 3.79 -19.33
C THR A 19 -0.29 3.88 -18.42
N LEU A 20 0.29 5.08 -18.25
CA LEU A 20 1.46 5.29 -17.40
C LEU A 20 1.15 5.23 -15.89
N ILE A 21 -0.13 5.15 -15.50
CA ILE A 21 -0.58 5.15 -14.10
C ILE A 21 -0.87 3.72 -13.57
N PHE A 22 -0.88 2.69 -14.42
CA PHE A 22 -1.41 1.35 -14.09
C PHE A 22 -0.37 0.23 -13.93
N SER A 23 0.80 0.49 -13.33
CA SER A 23 1.76 -0.58 -13.01
C SER A 23 2.07 -0.67 -11.52
N ALA A 24 1.24 -1.37 -10.76
CA ALA A 24 1.63 -2.06 -9.53
C ALA A 24 0.58 -3.12 -9.13
N GLY A 25 0.68 -4.31 -9.72
CA GLY A 25 -0.06 -5.50 -9.26
C GLY A 25 0.82 -6.33 -8.33
N GLY A 26 0.50 -6.36 -7.04
CA GLY A 26 1.18 -7.23 -6.06
C GLY A 26 0.42 -8.55 -5.90
N ILE A 27 1.07 -9.67 -6.20
CA ILE A 27 0.61 -11.03 -5.86
C ILE A 27 0.59 -11.21 -4.34
N SER A 28 -0.47 -11.81 -3.78
CA SER A 28 -0.56 -12.27 -2.37
C SER A 28 -0.77 -13.79 -2.27
N LEU A 29 -0.16 -14.41 -1.25
CA LEU A 29 -0.31 -15.83 -0.91
C LEU A 29 -1.26 -15.98 0.28
N THR A 30 -2.32 -16.77 0.10
CA THR A 30 -3.46 -16.95 1.00
C THR A 30 -3.30 -18.09 2.05
N GLU A 31 -2.22 -18.86 2.02
CA GLU A 31 -1.98 -19.99 2.94
C GLU A 31 -0.93 -19.67 4.03
N LYS A 32 -1.03 -20.29 5.22
CA LYS A 32 0.03 -20.23 6.25
C LYS A 32 1.36 -20.63 5.60
N VAL A 33 2.39 -19.81 5.80
CA VAL A 33 3.71 -20.07 5.23
C VAL A 33 4.35 -21.20 6.02
N LYS A 34 4.32 -22.41 5.46
CA LYS A 34 4.98 -23.57 6.05
C LYS A 34 6.49 -23.42 5.87
N LEU A 35 7.16 -23.02 6.95
CA LEU A 35 8.57 -22.62 6.95
C LEU A 35 9.33 -23.58 7.86
N VAL A 36 10.44 -24.12 7.36
CA VAL A 36 11.43 -24.78 8.22
C VAL A 36 12.60 -23.84 8.44
N ILE A 37 12.97 -23.63 9.71
CA ILE A 37 14.21 -22.93 10.05
C ILE A 37 15.29 -24.00 10.18
N LEU A 38 16.26 -23.96 9.26
CA LEU A 38 17.36 -24.90 9.26
C LEU A 38 18.36 -24.54 10.38
N PRO A 39 19.04 -25.54 10.96
CA PRO A 39 20.19 -25.29 11.83
C PRO A 39 21.14 -24.27 11.21
N ALA A 40 21.46 -23.23 11.96
CA ALA A 40 22.29 -22.17 11.43
C ALA A 40 23.74 -22.66 11.30
N LYS A 41 24.44 -22.13 10.31
CA LYS A 41 25.88 -22.34 10.16
C LYS A 41 26.64 -21.25 10.89
N VAL A 42 27.77 -21.63 11.45
CA VAL A 42 28.64 -20.73 12.20
C VAL A 42 29.94 -20.57 11.43
N GLY A 43 30.39 -19.33 11.23
CA GLY A 43 31.76 -19.07 10.78
C GLY A 43 32.79 -19.63 11.78
N SER A 44 34.05 -19.75 11.37
CA SER A 44 35.11 -20.23 12.27
C SER A 44 35.26 -19.33 13.51
N GLY A 45 35.16 -19.91 14.71
CA GLY A 45 35.52 -19.24 15.97
C GLY A 45 34.38 -18.77 16.88
N TRP A 46 33.11 -19.06 16.56
CA TRP A 46 31.96 -18.64 17.39
C TRP A 46 31.26 -19.82 18.07
N ASN A 47 30.58 -19.54 19.18
CA ASN A 47 29.86 -20.53 19.97
C ASN A 47 28.44 -20.77 19.39
N MET A 48 27.99 -22.02 19.48
CA MET A 48 26.66 -22.47 19.01
C MET A 48 25.54 -22.03 19.96
N ASP A 49 25.85 -21.75 21.23
CA ASP A 49 24.83 -21.38 22.24
C ASP A 49 24.09 -20.09 21.88
N GLU A 50 24.78 -19.08 21.35
CA GLU A 50 24.19 -17.80 20.94
C GLU A 50 23.33 -17.94 19.68
N VAL A 51 23.72 -18.86 18.81
CA VAL A 51 22.95 -19.23 17.62
C VAL A 51 21.67 -19.97 18.02
N ASP A 52 21.75 -20.90 18.96
CA ASP A 52 20.60 -21.59 19.51
C ASP A 52 19.64 -20.64 20.23
N TYR A 53 20.18 -19.64 20.94
CA TYR A 53 19.38 -18.58 21.54
C TYR A 53 18.62 -17.75 20.50
N LEU A 54 19.27 -17.35 19.39
CA LEU A 54 18.58 -16.66 18.28
C LEU A 54 17.47 -17.53 17.69
N LEU A 55 17.74 -18.81 17.46
CA LEU A 55 16.77 -19.75 16.90
C LEU A 55 15.56 -19.92 17.83
N ALA A 56 15.78 -19.98 19.15
CA ALA A 56 14.68 -20.03 20.13
C ALA A 56 13.81 -18.75 20.09
N ILE A 57 14.41 -17.57 19.96
CA ILE A 57 13.66 -16.31 19.80
C ILE A 57 12.82 -16.35 18.52
N LEU A 58 13.39 -16.83 17.41
CA LEU A 58 12.64 -16.97 16.16
C LEU A 58 11.47 -17.95 16.30
N GLU A 59 11.66 -19.08 16.96
CA GLU A 59 10.57 -20.05 17.20
C GLU A 59 9.44 -19.45 18.04
N GLU A 60 9.78 -18.77 19.13
CA GLU A 60 8.83 -18.07 20.01
C GLU A 60 8.03 -17.02 19.20
N GLN A 61 8.72 -16.16 18.46
CA GLN A 61 8.09 -15.11 17.65
C GLN A 61 7.24 -15.69 16.52
N ALA A 62 7.63 -16.80 15.89
CA ALA A 62 6.83 -17.45 14.86
C ALA A 62 5.50 -17.99 15.41
N LEU A 63 5.52 -18.56 16.62
CA LEU A 63 4.32 -19.03 17.32
C LEU A 63 3.40 -17.85 17.65
N GLU A 64 3.94 -16.74 18.15
CA GLU A 64 3.19 -15.50 18.41
C GLU A 64 2.56 -14.92 17.14
N LEU A 65 3.26 -14.99 16.01
CA LEU A 65 2.79 -14.46 14.73
C LEU A 65 1.67 -15.31 14.10
N GLY A 66 1.51 -16.59 14.48
CA GLY A 66 0.41 -17.46 14.05
C GLY A 66 0.33 -17.78 12.54
N ARG A 67 1.28 -17.28 11.74
CA ARG A 67 1.30 -17.35 10.26
C ARG A 67 2.38 -18.28 9.70
N PHE A 68 3.36 -18.66 10.53
CA PHE A 68 4.36 -19.66 10.17
C PHE A 68 4.01 -20.98 10.84
N GLN A 69 3.87 -22.04 10.04
CA GLN A 69 3.89 -23.39 10.59
C GLN A 69 5.34 -23.82 10.63
N LEU A 70 5.97 -23.69 11.80
CA LEU A 70 7.33 -24.15 12.02
C LEU A 70 7.34 -25.65 12.24
N PHE A 71 8.28 -26.32 11.58
CA PHE A 71 8.62 -27.70 11.89
C PHE A 71 9.61 -27.70 13.07
N PRO A 72 9.30 -28.33 14.23
CA PRO A 72 10.14 -28.25 15.41
C PRO A 72 11.57 -28.76 15.17
N ARG A 73 12.56 -28.03 15.69
CA ARG A 73 13.98 -28.43 15.58
C ARG A 73 14.31 -29.74 16.27
N ALA A 74 13.62 -30.05 17.37
CA ALA A 74 13.77 -31.32 18.08
C ALA A 74 13.47 -32.52 17.16
N ASP A 75 12.38 -32.43 16.39
CA ASP A 75 11.95 -33.49 15.46
C ASP A 75 12.94 -33.62 14.28
N LEU A 76 13.47 -32.48 13.79
CA LEU A 76 14.54 -32.44 12.78
C LEU A 76 15.79 -33.19 13.24
N SER A 77 16.28 -32.90 14.45
CA SER A 77 17.48 -33.52 15.01
C SER A 77 17.31 -35.02 15.26
N GLN A 78 16.11 -35.46 15.63
CA GLN A 78 15.78 -36.87 15.77
C GLN A 78 15.77 -37.59 14.41
N ILE A 79 15.11 -37.01 13.40
CA ILE A 79 15.08 -37.56 12.03
C ILE A 79 16.51 -37.66 11.45
N MET A 80 17.34 -36.66 11.70
CA MET A 80 18.75 -36.63 11.27
C MET A 80 19.56 -37.77 11.89
N LYS A 81 19.38 -37.99 13.20
CA LYS A 81 20.06 -39.05 13.94
C LYS A 81 19.60 -40.45 13.48
N GLU A 82 18.31 -40.60 13.20
CA GLU A 82 17.72 -41.85 12.68
C GLU A 82 18.16 -42.17 11.23
N ARG A 83 18.52 -41.15 10.44
CA ARG A 83 18.93 -41.30 9.03
C ARG A 83 20.44 -41.30 8.80
N ASN A 84 21.26 -41.25 9.85
CA ASN A 84 22.72 -41.23 9.79
C ASN A 84 23.30 -40.12 8.89
N MET A 85 22.68 -38.93 8.94
CA MET A 85 23.07 -37.77 8.13
C MET A 85 23.93 -36.84 8.97
N SER A 86 25.25 -37.02 8.91
CA SER A 86 26.24 -36.32 9.76
C SER A 86 26.78 -35.02 9.17
N GLU A 87 26.53 -34.70 7.89
CA GLU A 87 27.05 -33.48 7.24
C GLU A 87 25.97 -32.66 6.54
N PHE A 88 26.00 -31.35 6.79
CA PHE A 88 24.99 -30.36 6.40
C PHE A 88 25.17 -29.87 4.96
N GLY A 89 24.60 -30.56 3.98
CA GLY A 89 24.37 -30.04 2.63
C GLY A 89 23.00 -29.38 2.48
N VAL A 90 22.90 -28.39 1.58
CA VAL A 90 21.63 -27.67 1.28
C VAL A 90 20.59 -28.65 0.72
N SER A 91 21.03 -29.66 -0.02
CA SER A 91 20.19 -30.68 -0.66
C SER A 91 19.48 -31.59 0.35
N GLU A 92 20.18 -31.98 1.41
CA GLU A 92 19.69 -32.84 2.48
C GLU A 92 18.68 -32.09 3.35
N ALA A 93 18.97 -30.82 3.65
CA ALA A 93 18.08 -29.93 4.39
C ALA A 93 16.75 -29.66 3.65
N LEU A 94 16.79 -29.56 2.31
CA LEU A 94 15.59 -29.44 1.47
C LEU A 94 14.76 -30.73 1.49
N GLN A 95 15.38 -31.92 1.50
CA GLN A 95 14.65 -33.19 1.61
C GLN A 95 13.91 -33.32 2.94
N ILE A 96 14.50 -32.86 4.04
CA ILE A 96 13.83 -32.86 5.35
C ILE A 96 12.70 -31.84 5.39
N GLY A 97 12.88 -30.68 4.76
CA GLY A 97 11.80 -29.71 4.54
C GLY A 97 10.61 -30.31 3.78
N LYS A 98 10.85 -31.15 2.75
CA LYS A 98 9.80 -31.89 2.03
C LYS A 98 9.06 -32.87 2.95
N LEU A 99 9.79 -33.60 3.80
CA LEU A 99 9.21 -34.57 4.75
C LEU A 99 8.32 -33.90 5.81
N GLY A 100 8.69 -32.70 6.26
CA GLY A 100 7.90 -31.89 7.20
C GLY A 100 6.71 -31.15 6.57
N GLY A 101 6.51 -31.26 5.26
CA GLY A 101 5.45 -30.54 4.53
C GLY A 101 5.69 -29.03 4.41
N SER A 102 6.93 -28.57 4.64
CA SER A 102 7.30 -27.16 4.50
C SER A 102 7.44 -26.77 3.04
N LYS A 103 7.00 -25.56 2.70
CA LYS A 103 7.11 -24.98 1.35
C LYS A 103 8.41 -24.19 1.18
N TYR A 104 8.90 -23.61 2.28
CA TYR A 104 10.10 -22.79 2.29
C TYR A 104 11.09 -23.23 3.38
N ALA A 105 12.39 -23.04 3.12
CA ALA A 105 13.45 -23.26 4.10
C ALA A 105 14.25 -21.98 4.32
N LEU A 106 14.44 -21.60 5.58
CA LEU A 106 15.29 -20.49 6.00
C LEU A 106 16.62 -21.04 6.52
N LEU A 107 17.71 -20.65 5.89
CA LEU A 107 19.06 -20.91 6.37
C LEU A 107 19.66 -19.63 6.94
N LEU A 108 20.14 -19.71 8.17
CA LEU A 108 20.86 -18.64 8.85
C LEU A 108 22.36 -18.96 8.85
N THR A 109 23.20 -17.97 8.62
CA THR A 109 24.65 -18.11 8.74
C THR A 109 25.20 -16.96 9.57
N LEU A 110 25.75 -17.27 10.74
CA LEU A 110 26.42 -16.29 11.58
C LEU A 110 27.77 -15.91 10.96
N THR A 111 27.95 -14.62 10.71
CA THR A 111 29.16 -14.06 10.10
C THR A 111 29.98 -13.18 11.05
N GLU A 112 29.33 -12.56 12.04
CA GLU A 112 30.00 -11.78 13.09
C GLU A 112 29.14 -11.74 14.35
N LEU A 113 29.73 -11.98 15.52
CA LEU A 113 29.10 -11.72 16.81
C LEU A 113 30.10 -11.15 17.80
N SER A 114 30.28 -9.83 17.80
CA SER A 114 31.29 -9.18 18.64
C SER A 114 30.65 -8.29 19.70
N SER A 115 31.37 -8.05 20.79
CA SER A 115 31.00 -7.01 21.76
C SER A 115 32.23 -6.28 22.27
N PHE A 116 32.08 -4.99 22.52
CA PHE A 116 33.16 -4.13 23.00
C PHE A 116 32.61 -3.02 23.91
N TRP A 117 33.45 -2.53 24.82
CA TRP A 117 33.10 -1.39 25.65
C TRP A 117 33.31 -0.08 24.85
N SER A 118 32.27 0.76 24.78
CA SER A 118 32.37 2.09 24.21
C SER A 118 32.46 3.16 25.30
N SER A 119 33.63 3.80 25.38
CA SER A 119 33.87 4.91 26.31
C SER A 119 32.98 6.13 26.03
N GLN A 120 32.49 6.28 24.78
CA GLN A 120 31.63 7.39 24.38
C GLN A 120 30.19 7.20 24.85
N SER A 121 29.63 6.00 24.68
CA SER A 121 28.26 5.68 25.14
C SER A 121 28.20 5.20 26.59
N LYS A 122 29.35 4.95 27.23
CA LYS A 122 29.48 4.37 28.59
C LYS A 122 28.67 3.06 28.72
N SER A 123 28.77 2.22 27.70
CA SER A 123 28.05 0.95 27.61
C SER A 123 28.83 -0.05 26.77
N TYR A 124 28.53 -1.34 26.96
CA TYR A 124 28.90 -2.37 26.00
C TYR A 124 28.02 -2.25 24.77
N ILE A 125 28.64 -2.29 23.59
CA ILE A 125 27.98 -2.37 22.28
C ILE A 125 28.27 -3.75 21.72
N ALA A 126 27.26 -4.43 21.22
CA ALA A 126 27.40 -5.68 20.51
C ALA A 126 26.90 -5.56 19.08
N VAL A 127 27.59 -6.23 18.16
CA VAL A 127 27.24 -6.30 16.74
C VAL A 127 26.98 -7.76 16.38
N SER A 128 25.84 -8.01 15.75
CA SER A 128 25.41 -9.31 15.26
C SER A 128 25.19 -9.21 13.76
N ARG A 129 25.94 -9.98 12.97
CA ARG A 129 25.81 -10.04 11.52
C ARG A 129 25.46 -11.46 11.05
N TYR A 130 24.29 -11.59 10.42
CA TYR A 130 23.80 -12.83 9.86
C TYR A 130 23.51 -12.71 8.37
N THR A 131 23.87 -13.75 7.60
CA THR A 131 23.32 -13.93 6.26
C THR A 131 22.13 -14.89 6.33
N ILE A 132 20.98 -14.42 5.86
CA ILE A 132 19.79 -15.25 5.69
C ILE A 132 19.66 -15.67 4.23
N LYS A 133 19.26 -16.92 4.00
CA LYS A 133 18.92 -17.46 2.68
C LYS A 133 17.58 -18.17 2.74
N LEU A 134 16.68 -17.80 1.85
CA LEU A 134 15.37 -18.42 1.71
C LEU A 134 15.33 -19.29 0.46
N TYR A 135 14.94 -20.54 0.62
CA TYR A 135 14.82 -21.50 -0.48
C TYR A 135 13.38 -21.93 -0.69
N ASN A 136 12.98 -22.14 -1.95
CA ASN A 136 11.81 -22.94 -2.29
C ASN A 136 12.19 -24.41 -2.15
N ILE A 137 11.43 -25.14 -1.35
CA ILE A 137 11.71 -26.55 -1.07
C ILE A 137 11.40 -27.44 -2.29
N GLU A 138 10.40 -27.08 -3.11
CA GLU A 138 9.95 -27.93 -4.21
C GLU A 138 11.04 -28.13 -5.27
N ASP A 139 11.62 -27.02 -5.74
CA ASP A 139 12.62 -26.98 -6.81
C ASP A 139 14.05 -26.68 -6.33
N GLY A 140 14.24 -26.36 -5.05
CA GLY A 140 15.55 -26.03 -4.46
C GLY A 140 16.08 -24.64 -4.84
N SER A 141 15.26 -23.80 -5.48
CA SER A 141 15.68 -22.46 -5.91
C SER A 141 15.91 -21.52 -4.72
N LEU A 142 16.91 -20.66 -4.84
CA LEU A 142 17.17 -19.58 -3.89
C LEU A 142 16.22 -18.41 -4.21
N LEU A 143 15.29 -18.12 -3.31
CA LEU A 143 14.31 -17.05 -3.46
C LEU A 143 14.87 -15.71 -3.01
N ALA A 144 15.65 -15.70 -1.93
CA ALA A 144 16.26 -14.49 -1.39
C ALA A 144 17.54 -14.81 -0.62
N SER A 145 18.49 -13.87 -0.63
CA SER A 145 19.69 -13.92 0.20
C SER A 145 20.02 -12.51 0.66
N LYS A 146 20.14 -12.28 1.97
CA LYS A 146 20.43 -10.95 2.51
C LYS A 146 21.34 -11.05 3.73
N THR A 147 22.25 -10.10 3.85
CA THR A 147 23.07 -9.93 5.05
C THR A 147 22.44 -8.85 5.92
N LEU A 148 22.21 -9.18 7.18
CA LEU A 148 21.64 -8.33 8.21
C LEU A 148 22.72 -8.03 9.23
N GLU A 149 22.75 -6.78 9.69
CA GLU A 149 23.62 -6.31 10.74
C GLU A 149 22.75 -5.58 11.76
N SER A 150 22.83 -6.02 13.01
CA SER A 150 22.04 -5.49 14.10
C SER A 150 22.94 -5.18 15.29
N GLU A 151 22.59 -4.13 16.04
CA GLU A 151 23.33 -3.71 17.23
C GLU A 151 22.49 -3.90 18.50
N GLY A 152 23.18 -4.06 19.63
CA GLY A 152 22.61 -4.08 20.97
C GLY A 152 23.51 -3.33 21.96
N SER A 153 22.95 -2.77 23.03
CA SER A 153 23.71 -1.92 23.95
C SER A 153 23.28 -2.09 25.41
N SER A 154 24.23 -2.44 26.27
CA SER A 154 23.97 -2.61 27.71
C SER A 154 25.04 -1.96 28.57
N LYS A 155 24.61 -1.23 29.60
CA LYS A 155 25.51 -0.69 30.63
C LYS A 155 26.00 -1.76 31.61
N ASP A 156 25.31 -2.88 31.68
CA ASP A 156 25.52 -3.88 32.72
C ASP A 156 26.60 -4.90 32.35
N SER A 157 26.54 -5.45 31.13
CA SER A 157 27.45 -6.51 30.69
C SER A 157 27.48 -6.67 29.17
N ALA A 158 28.59 -7.20 28.66
CA ALA A 158 28.75 -7.64 27.28
C ALA A 158 27.67 -8.65 26.86
N GLN A 159 27.34 -9.62 27.73
CA GLN A 159 26.35 -10.67 27.41
C GLN A 159 24.93 -10.11 27.22
N LYS A 160 24.55 -9.10 28.01
CA LYS A 160 23.27 -8.39 27.82
C LYS A 160 23.23 -7.63 26.51
N ALA A 161 24.33 -6.96 26.12
CA ALA A 161 24.42 -6.28 24.84
C ALA A 161 24.31 -7.28 23.66
N ILE A 162 24.98 -8.43 23.75
CA ILE A 162 24.87 -9.53 22.77
C ILE A 162 23.42 -10.04 22.69
N SER A 163 22.78 -10.27 23.84
CA SER A 163 21.39 -10.75 23.89
C SER A 163 20.41 -9.77 23.23
N GLU A 164 20.65 -8.47 23.40
CA GLU A 164 19.87 -7.42 22.74
C GLU A 164 20.13 -7.37 21.24
N ALA A 165 21.39 -7.46 20.81
CA ALA A 165 21.75 -7.52 19.39
C ALA A 165 21.07 -8.70 18.68
N LEU A 166 21.05 -9.88 19.31
CA LEU A 166 20.37 -11.07 18.78
C LEU A 166 18.84 -10.91 18.73
N ARG A 167 18.21 -10.25 19.72
CA ARG A 167 16.77 -9.92 19.66
C ARG A 167 16.46 -8.94 18.52
N THR A 168 17.31 -7.94 18.31
CA THR A 168 17.20 -7.02 17.16
C THR A 168 17.36 -7.79 15.85
N THR A 169 18.35 -8.67 15.74
CA THR A 169 18.53 -9.55 14.58
C THR A 169 17.29 -10.40 14.30
N ALA A 170 16.67 -10.99 15.32
CA ALA A 170 15.43 -11.77 15.14
C ALA A 170 14.30 -10.92 14.53
N ASN A 171 14.13 -9.69 15.04
CA ASN A 171 13.14 -8.75 14.51
C ASN A 171 13.44 -8.36 13.05
N ASP A 172 14.70 -8.12 12.72
CA ASP A 172 15.14 -7.79 11.36
C ASP A 172 14.90 -8.96 10.39
N ILE A 173 15.18 -10.20 10.83
CA ILE A 173 14.88 -11.41 10.05
C ILE A 173 13.38 -11.50 9.75
N TRP A 174 12.51 -11.30 10.75
CA TRP A 174 11.06 -11.32 10.52
C TRP A 174 10.58 -10.16 9.67
N TYR A 175 11.19 -8.99 9.79
CA TYR A 175 10.91 -7.87 8.89
C TYR A 175 11.19 -8.26 7.44
N GLU A 176 12.37 -8.82 7.14
CA GLU A 176 12.70 -9.27 5.79
C GLU A 176 11.77 -10.38 5.30
N LEU A 177 11.49 -11.38 6.13
CA LEU A 177 10.56 -12.46 5.77
C LEU A 177 9.16 -11.92 5.48
N ARG A 178 8.68 -10.91 6.22
CA ARG A 178 7.41 -10.23 5.93
C ARG A 178 7.45 -9.49 4.59
N GLN A 179 8.55 -8.84 4.24
CA GLN A 179 8.70 -8.21 2.93
C GLN A 179 8.73 -9.25 1.79
N ILE A 180 9.44 -10.36 2.00
CA ILE A 180 9.57 -11.44 1.03
C ILE A 180 8.25 -12.18 0.81
N PHE A 181 7.54 -12.51 1.91
CA PHE A 181 6.28 -13.25 1.87
C PHE A 181 5.04 -12.37 1.75
N LYS A 182 5.17 -11.05 1.89
CA LYS A 182 4.05 -10.09 1.94
C LYS A 182 2.96 -10.53 2.93
N LEU A 183 3.36 -10.91 4.14
CA LEU A 183 2.44 -11.48 5.15
C LEU A 183 1.33 -10.49 5.48
N GLU A 184 0.10 -10.88 5.15
CA GLU A 184 -1.06 -10.01 5.13
C GLU A 184 -1.59 -9.70 6.54
N ALA A 185 -2.17 -8.51 6.67
CA ALA A 185 -2.89 -8.08 7.85
C ALA A 185 -4.07 -9.02 8.13
N TYR A 186 -4.60 -9.00 9.35
CA TYR A 186 -5.84 -9.71 9.65
C TYR A 186 -6.67 -9.01 10.70
N VAL A 187 -7.96 -9.34 10.73
CA VAL A 187 -8.90 -8.80 11.69
C VAL A 187 -8.69 -9.44 13.05
N LYS A 188 -8.18 -8.67 14.01
CA LYS A 188 -8.01 -9.09 15.41
C LYS A 188 -9.33 -9.05 16.18
N SER A 189 -10.11 -7.99 15.99
CA SER A 189 -11.39 -7.80 16.68
C SER A 189 -12.24 -6.76 15.95
N ILE A 190 -13.54 -6.83 16.15
CA ILE A 190 -14.53 -5.92 15.58
C ILE A 190 -15.41 -5.37 16.69
N ASN A 191 -15.56 -4.04 16.75
CA ASN A 191 -16.45 -3.37 17.68
C ASN A 191 -17.25 -2.29 16.95
N GLY A 192 -18.49 -2.63 16.58
CA GLY A 192 -19.32 -1.76 15.75
C GLY A 192 -18.64 -1.47 14.42
N ASN A 193 -18.41 -0.19 14.11
CA ASN A 193 -17.74 0.23 12.87
C ASN A 193 -16.21 0.25 12.99
N THR A 194 -15.64 -0.09 14.14
CA THR A 194 -14.19 -0.14 14.36
C THR A 194 -13.69 -1.56 14.14
N VAL A 195 -12.73 -1.70 13.24
CA VAL A 195 -12.06 -2.98 12.93
C VAL A 195 -10.59 -2.84 13.32
N VAL A 196 -10.12 -3.72 14.20
CA VAL A 196 -8.73 -3.71 14.66
C VAL A 196 -7.94 -4.71 13.83
N LEU A 197 -6.90 -4.24 13.14
CA LEU A 197 -6.02 -5.10 12.37
C LEU A 197 -4.74 -5.43 13.17
N SER A 198 -4.29 -6.67 13.05
CA SER A 198 -2.99 -7.14 13.53
C SER A 198 -2.20 -7.77 12.38
N GLY A 199 -0.93 -8.11 12.62
CA GLY A 199 -0.02 -8.58 11.58
C GLY A 199 0.60 -7.48 10.72
N VAL A 200 0.33 -6.20 11.02
CA VAL A 200 0.89 -5.04 10.31
C VAL A 200 1.65 -4.14 11.26
N ASP A 201 2.84 -3.69 10.85
CA ASP A 201 3.63 -2.76 11.65
C ASP A 201 2.99 -1.35 11.63
N PRO A 202 2.60 -0.78 12.79
CA PRO A 202 2.05 0.57 12.86
C PRO A 202 2.98 1.69 12.35
N LYS A 203 4.29 1.42 12.20
CA LYS A 203 5.27 2.42 11.70
C LYS A 203 5.22 2.61 10.19
N ILE A 204 4.77 1.60 9.44
CA ILE A 204 4.72 1.63 7.97
C ILE A 204 3.35 2.05 7.45
N VAL A 205 2.29 1.79 8.22
CA VAL A 205 0.93 2.19 7.86
C VAL A 205 0.71 3.65 8.24
N LYS A 206 0.10 4.43 7.34
CA LYS A 206 -0.27 5.83 7.60
C LYS A 206 -1.79 5.98 7.72
N LYS A 207 -2.23 7.04 8.39
CA LYS A 207 -3.67 7.34 8.47
C LYS A 207 -4.20 7.57 7.06
N GLY A 208 -5.42 7.11 6.81
CA GLY A 208 -6.04 7.17 5.50
C GLY A 208 -5.71 6.00 4.57
N TYR A 209 -4.76 5.13 4.91
CA TYR A 209 -4.54 3.88 4.16
C TYR A 209 -5.81 3.02 4.21
N ILE A 210 -6.05 2.26 3.15
CA ILE A 210 -7.24 1.43 3.00
C ILE A 210 -6.79 -0.03 2.93
N PHE A 211 -7.49 -0.89 3.65
CA PHE A 211 -7.34 -2.34 3.55
C PHE A 211 -8.60 -2.94 2.95
N GLN A 212 -8.42 -3.86 2.02
CA GLN A 212 -9.44 -4.77 1.54
C GLN A 212 -9.45 -6.00 2.44
N ILE A 213 -10.62 -6.45 2.86
CA ILE A 213 -10.80 -7.63 3.70
C ILE A 213 -11.65 -8.64 2.95
N GLU A 214 -11.11 -9.83 2.74
CA GLU A 214 -11.86 -10.96 2.19
C GLU A 214 -12.50 -11.72 3.34
N THR A 215 -13.84 -11.78 3.34
CA THR A 215 -14.59 -12.48 4.37
C THR A 215 -14.55 -13.99 4.14
N SER A 216 -14.83 -14.78 5.19
CA SER A 216 -15.02 -16.24 5.08
C SER A 216 -16.04 -16.70 4.00
N SER A 217 -16.95 -15.81 3.57
CA SER A 217 -17.92 -16.08 2.49
C SER A 217 -17.39 -15.78 1.07
N GLY A 218 -16.19 -15.22 0.95
CA GLY A 218 -15.59 -14.74 -0.30
C GLY A 218 -16.05 -13.33 -0.71
N GLU A 219 -16.92 -12.69 0.07
CA GLU A 219 -17.29 -11.29 -0.15
C GLU A 219 -16.21 -10.32 0.37
N ILE A 220 -16.19 -9.10 -0.15
CA ILE A 220 -15.15 -8.10 0.12
C ILE A 220 -15.70 -6.94 0.96
N GLY A 221 -15.00 -6.61 2.04
CA GLY A 221 -15.16 -5.39 2.84
C GLY A 221 -13.97 -4.44 2.70
N TYR A 222 -14.18 -3.15 2.96
CA TYR A 222 -13.10 -2.16 2.98
C TYR A 222 -13.05 -1.43 4.32
N VAL A 223 -11.84 -1.23 4.85
CA VAL A 223 -11.60 -0.48 6.09
C VAL A 223 -10.53 0.60 5.88
N LYS A 224 -10.68 1.75 6.52
CA LYS A 224 -9.74 2.87 6.46
C LYS A 224 -9.01 3.05 7.79
N VAL A 225 -7.70 3.22 7.75
CA VAL A 225 -6.88 3.43 8.94
C VAL A 225 -7.13 4.81 9.55
N VAL A 226 -7.50 4.83 10.83
CA VAL A 226 -7.76 6.06 11.59
C VAL A 226 -6.77 6.28 12.73
N GLY A 227 -6.09 5.23 13.18
CA GLY A 227 -5.12 5.33 14.27
C GLY A 227 -4.38 4.03 14.56
N TYR A 228 -3.66 4.01 15.67
CA TYR A 228 -2.82 2.89 16.09
C TYR A 228 -2.88 2.73 17.60
N ASN A 229 -2.87 1.49 18.05
CA ASN A 229 -2.61 1.16 19.44
C ASN A 229 -1.14 0.72 19.57
N LYS A 230 -0.31 1.60 20.16
CA LYS A 230 1.13 1.38 20.28
C LYS A 230 1.49 0.30 21.30
N SER A 231 0.68 0.08 22.34
CA SER A 231 0.97 -0.93 23.35
C SER A 231 0.71 -2.35 22.86
N GLU A 232 -0.23 -2.49 21.92
CA GLU A 232 -0.60 -3.80 21.36
C GLU A 232 -0.05 -4.06 19.95
N GLY A 233 0.61 -3.07 19.34
CA GLY A 233 1.10 -3.18 17.97
C GLY A 233 -0.01 -3.38 16.94
N THR A 234 -1.20 -2.82 17.17
CA THR A 234 -2.36 -2.98 16.29
C THR A 234 -2.74 -1.70 15.57
N VAL A 235 -3.35 -1.85 14.40
CA VAL A 235 -3.86 -0.76 13.58
C VAL A 235 -5.36 -0.62 13.82
N ILE A 236 -5.80 0.59 14.14
CA ILE A 236 -7.21 0.91 14.35
C ILE A 236 -7.78 1.42 13.03
N THR A 237 -8.80 0.74 12.54
CA THR A 237 -9.47 1.08 11.28
C THR A 237 -10.96 1.30 11.50
N THR A 238 -11.56 2.06 10.60
CA THR A 238 -13.01 2.28 10.53
C THR A 238 -13.54 1.60 9.27
N PHE A 239 -14.59 0.80 9.41
CA PHE A 239 -15.27 0.15 8.30
C PHE A 239 -15.91 1.19 7.38
N MET A 240 -15.67 1.04 6.07
CA MET A 240 -16.17 1.94 5.04
C MET A 240 -17.47 1.42 4.44
N TYR A 241 -17.40 0.29 3.75
CA TYR A 241 -18.53 -0.38 3.08
C TYR A 241 -18.10 -1.77 2.58
N GLY A 242 -19.08 -2.56 2.14
CA GLY A 242 -18.89 -3.92 1.64
C GLY A 242 -19.42 -4.95 2.61
N ALA A 243 -18.88 -6.16 2.57
CA ALA A 243 -19.19 -7.20 3.53
C ALA A 243 -18.53 -6.91 4.88
N MET A 244 -19.28 -7.07 5.96
CA MET A 244 -18.74 -6.88 7.31
C MET A 244 -17.77 -8.02 7.61
N PRO A 245 -16.52 -7.73 8.01
CA PRO A 245 -15.55 -8.78 8.30
C PRO A 245 -15.87 -9.48 9.61
N SER A 246 -15.27 -10.65 9.78
CA SER A 246 -15.23 -11.46 11.00
C SER A 246 -13.79 -11.55 11.53
N GLU A 247 -13.64 -11.97 12.79
CA GLU A 247 -12.30 -12.21 13.35
C GLU A 247 -11.53 -13.23 12.50
N TYR A 248 -10.23 -12.97 12.36
CA TYR A 248 -9.28 -13.73 11.55
C TYR A 248 -9.43 -13.61 10.02
N ASP A 249 -10.41 -12.86 9.51
CA ASP A 249 -10.48 -12.54 8.10
C ASP A 249 -9.21 -11.81 7.63
N VAL A 250 -8.79 -12.10 6.41
CA VAL A 250 -7.53 -11.64 5.83
C VAL A 250 -7.70 -10.24 5.29
N ALA A 251 -6.76 -9.35 5.64
CA ALA A 251 -6.75 -7.97 5.23
C ALA A 251 -5.49 -7.66 4.41
N THR A 252 -5.69 -7.13 3.21
CA THR A 252 -4.63 -6.77 2.26
C THR A 252 -4.68 -5.27 2.04
N GLU A 253 -3.52 -4.60 2.01
CA GLU A 253 -3.50 -3.18 1.68
C GLU A 253 -4.09 -2.97 0.28
N PHE A 254 -5.06 -2.08 0.18
CA PHE A 254 -5.68 -1.67 -1.08
C PHE A 254 -5.06 -0.33 -1.50
N PRO A 255 -4.12 -0.31 -2.46
CA PRO A 255 -3.36 0.90 -2.75
C PRO A 255 -4.31 1.93 -3.34
N VAL A 256 -4.41 3.12 -2.76
CA VAL A 256 -5.20 4.23 -3.31
C VAL A 256 -4.31 5.44 -3.51
N MET A 257 -4.52 6.14 -4.62
CA MET A 257 -3.92 7.45 -4.80
C MET A 257 -4.71 8.48 -3.99
N PRO A 258 -4.05 9.50 -3.40
CA PRO A 258 -4.74 10.54 -2.66
C PRO A 258 -5.64 11.43 -3.55
N PHE A 259 -5.44 11.35 -4.87
CA PHE A 259 -6.23 12.05 -5.87
C PHE A 259 -6.97 11.04 -6.76
N LYS A 260 -8.26 11.30 -6.99
CA LYS A 260 -9.11 10.60 -7.96
C LYS A 260 -9.03 11.32 -9.29
N GLY A 261 -8.90 10.57 -10.38
CA GLY A 261 -8.95 11.09 -11.74
C GLY A 261 -10.24 10.63 -12.42
N GLY A 262 -11.03 11.57 -12.92
CA GLY A 262 -12.32 11.28 -13.55
C GLY A 262 -12.44 11.85 -14.94
N ILE A 263 -13.19 11.15 -15.80
CA ILE A 263 -13.60 11.61 -17.11
C ILE A 263 -15.12 11.76 -17.08
N GLY A 264 -15.62 12.89 -17.56
CA GLY A 264 -17.04 13.20 -17.52
C GLY A 264 -17.56 13.87 -18.78
N LEU A 265 -18.85 13.64 -19.02
CA LEU A 265 -19.67 14.41 -19.92
C LEU A 265 -20.36 15.50 -19.10
N GLY A 266 -20.35 16.73 -19.59
CA GLY A 266 -21.00 17.84 -18.93
C GLY A 266 -21.89 18.66 -19.85
N MET A 267 -22.64 19.57 -19.25
CA MET A 267 -23.39 20.58 -19.97
C MET A 267 -23.18 21.92 -19.28
N PHE A 268 -22.90 22.96 -20.07
CA PHE A 268 -22.76 24.34 -19.60
C PHE A 268 -23.45 25.27 -20.59
N SER A 269 -24.40 26.08 -20.10
CA SER A 269 -25.13 27.03 -20.94
C SER A 269 -25.70 26.40 -22.24
N ASN A 270 -26.28 25.19 -22.12
CA ASN A 270 -26.81 24.34 -23.21
C ASN A 270 -25.77 23.73 -24.18
N TYR A 271 -24.48 23.91 -23.93
CA TYR A 271 -23.43 23.21 -24.67
C TYR A 271 -23.00 21.95 -23.94
N PHE A 272 -23.06 20.80 -24.62
CA PHE A 272 -22.46 19.57 -24.12
C PHE A 272 -20.95 19.71 -24.07
N GLY A 273 -20.27 18.97 -23.22
CA GLY A 273 -18.82 19.04 -23.10
C GLY A 273 -18.21 17.74 -22.60
N LEU A 274 -16.92 17.62 -22.81
CA LEU A 274 -16.08 16.54 -22.32
C LEU A 274 -15.01 17.16 -21.42
N GLY A 275 -14.79 16.55 -20.26
CA GLY A 275 -13.81 17.04 -19.30
C GLY A 275 -13.14 15.92 -18.55
N ILE A 276 -11.95 16.24 -18.07
CA ILE A 276 -11.21 15.47 -17.09
C ILE A 276 -11.18 16.30 -15.83
N SER A 277 -11.41 15.68 -14.69
CA SER A 277 -11.31 16.31 -13.39
C SER A 277 -10.48 15.46 -12.46
N ALA A 278 -9.58 16.08 -11.71
CA ALA A 278 -8.88 15.45 -10.62
C ALA A 278 -9.30 16.11 -9.31
N TRP A 279 -9.57 15.30 -8.29
CA TRP A 279 -9.84 15.83 -6.95
C TRP A 279 -9.31 14.92 -5.85
N GLY A 280 -8.88 15.51 -4.74
CA GLY A 280 -8.34 14.74 -3.63
C GLY A 280 -7.62 15.58 -2.60
N SER A 281 -7.25 14.95 -1.50
CA SER A 281 -6.62 15.60 -0.34
C SER A 281 -5.48 14.72 0.19
N THR A 282 -4.50 15.35 0.82
CA THR A 282 -3.40 14.67 1.53
C THR A 282 -3.35 15.16 2.97
N GLU A 283 -2.52 14.55 3.82
CA GLU A 283 -2.26 15.11 5.16
C GLU A 283 -1.64 16.53 5.09
N GLU A 284 -0.86 16.81 4.04
CA GLU A 284 -0.25 18.12 3.80
C GLU A 284 -1.22 19.13 3.18
N ILE A 285 -2.22 18.65 2.44
CA ILE A 285 -3.26 19.46 1.78
C ILE A 285 -4.63 18.99 2.30
N PRO A 286 -5.05 19.49 3.49
CA PRO A 286 -6.25 18.99 4.17
C PRO A 286 -7.56 19.39 3.48
N LEU A 287 -7.52 20.39 2.61
CA LEU A 287 -8.65 20.79 1.77
C LEU A 287 -8.56 20.08 0.43
N PRO A 288 -9.56 19.26 0.04
CA PRO A 288 -9.60 18.62 -1.27
C PRO A 288 -9.31 19.61 -2.40
N LEU A 289 -8.17 19.45 -3.08
CA LEU A 289 -7.88 20.21 -4.29
C LEU A 289 -8.80 19.72 -5.41
N TYR A 290 -9.30 20.62 -6.24
CA TYR A 290 -10.07 20.31 -7.43
C TYR A 290 -9.43 20.97 -8.65
N ILE A 291 -9.16 20.17 -9.68
CA ILE A 291 -8.71 20.64 -10.99
C ILE A 291 -9.61 20.02 -12.05
N GLY A 292 -10.10 20.82 -12.98
CA GLY A 292 -10.90 20.34 -14.11
C GLY A 292 -10.43 20.97 -15.41
N VAL A 293 -10.25 20.19 -16.45
CA VAL A 293 -9.93 20.67 -17.80
C VAL A 293 -10.89 20.02 -18.78
N GLY A 294 -11.46 20.79 -19.68
CA GLY A 294 -12.34 20.23 -20.69
C GLY A 294 -12.69 21.21 -21.79
N THR A 295 -13.61 20.79 -22.65
CA THR A 295 -14.11 21.59 -23.76
C THR A 295 -15.61 21.41 -23.90
N PHE A 296 -16.28 22.40 -24.47
CA PHE A 296 -17.69 22.30 -24.83
C PHE A 296 -17.85 22.12 -26.35
N LEU A 297 -18.69 21.18 -26.74
CA LEU A 297 -19.25 20.97 -28.07
C LEU A 297 -20.18 22.15 -28.41
N GLY A 298 -19.57 23.25 -28.79
CA GLY A 298 -20.21 24.52 -29.13
C GLY A 298 -19.17 25.52 -29.62
N SER A 299 -19.64 26.67 -30.10
CA SER A 299 -18.75 27.77 -30.49
C SER A 299 -19.16 29.05 -29.79
N ILE A 300 -18.20 29.73 -29.17
CA ILE A 300 -18.38 31.09 -28.67
C ILE A 300 -17.65 32.01 -29.64
N ALA A 301 -18.39 32.92 -30.29
CA ALA A 301 -17.85 33.81 -31.33
C ALA A 301 -17.10 33.08 -32.46
N GLY A 302 -17.50 31.84 -32.79
CA GLY A 302 -16.87 31.02 -33.83
C GLY A 302 -15.72 30.12 -33.35
N TYR A 303 -15.31 30.20 -32.08
CA TYR A 303 -14.17 29.45 -31.53
C TYR A 303 -14.61 28.37 -30.55
N THR A 304 -13.78 27.33 -30.39
CA THR A 304 -14.06 26.23 -29.46
C THR A 304 -13.62 26.64 -28.05
N PRO A 305 -14.54 26.65 -27.06
CA PRO A 305 -14.18 26.97 -25.70
C PRO A 305 -13.48 25.78 -25.02
N VAL A 306 -12.35 26.04 -24.40
CA VAL A 306 -11.62 25.13 -23.51
C VAL A 306 -11.61 25.76 -22.14
N TYR A 307 -12.03 25.02 -21.12
CA TYR A 307 -12.06 25.52 -19.74
C TYR A 307 -10.98 24.85 -18.88
N LEU A 308 -10.48 25.62 -17.92
CA LEU A 308 -9.65 25.19 -16.80
C LEU A 308 -10.32 25.69 -15.51
N ASN A 309 -10.61 24.77 -14.60
CA ASN A 309 -11.13 25.04 -13.27
C ASN A 309 -10.07 24.63 -12.24
N MET A 310 -9.78 25.52 -11.29
CA MET A 310 -8.88 25.23 -10.17
C MET A 310 -9.48 25.77 -8.89
N GLY A 311 -9.61 24.91 -7.89
CA GLY A 311 -10.28 25.28 -6.65
C GLY A 311 -10.03 24.31 -5.52
N ALA A 312 -10.77 24.51 -4.44
CA ALA A 312 -10.79 23.64 -3.28
C ALA A 312 -12.21 23.15 -3.03
N GLY A 313 -12.33 22.03 -2.33
CA GLY A 313 -13.59 21.46 -1.92
C GLY A 313 -13.62 21.10 -0.45
N LEU A 314 -14.81 20.69 -0.01
CA LEU A 314 -15.12 20.26 1.34
C LEU A 314 -16.06 19.06 1.24
N ASN A 315 -15.71 17.95 1.89
CA ASN A 315 -16.63 16.83 2.04
C ASN A 315 -17.65 17.19 3.14
N ILE A 316 -18.93 17.13 2.81
CA ILE A 316 -20.04 17.48 3.70
C ILE A 316 -20.62 16.24 4.34
N LEU A 317 -20.69 15.14 3.58
CA LEU A 317 -21.28 13.88 4.02
C LEU A 317 -20.53 12.71 3.40
N GLU A 318 -20.19 11.73 4.23
CA GLU A 318 -19.69 10.42 3.81
C GLU A 318 -20.58 9.35 4.45
N MET A 319 -21.30 8.58 3.62
CA MET A 319 -22.21 7.54 4.06
C MET A 319 -22.06 6.30 3.18
N GLY A 320 -21.35 5.28 3.70
CA GLY A 320 -21.04 4.08 2.95
C GLY A 320 -20.31 4.41 1.65
N ARG A 321 -20.90 4.06 0.51
CA ARG A 321 -20.35 4.30 -0.83
C ARG A 321 -20.62 5.72 -1.35
N ILE A 322 -21.39 6.54 -0.65
CA ILE A 322 -21.81 7.86 -1.13
C ILE A 322 -21.00 8.93 -0.41
N THR A 323 -20.37 9.81 -1.17
CA THR A 323 -19.77 11.06 -0.67
C THR A 323 -20.44 12.24 -1.32
N VAL A 324 -20.81 13.24 -0.51
CA VAL A 324 -21.31 14.53 -0.97
C VAL A 324 -20.32 15.59 -0.52
N GLY A 325 -19.85 16.40 -1.46
CA GLY A 325 -18.97 17.53 -1.20
C GLY A 325 -19.41 18.77 -1.94
N MET A 326 -18.82 19.90 -1.57
CA MET A 326 -18.87 21.14 -2.32
C MET A 326 -17.49 21.47 -2.85
N ASN A 327 -17.42 22.10 -4.02
CA ASN A 327 -16.19 22.62 -4.59
C ASN A 327 -16.39 24.06 -5.07
N GLY A 328 -15.31 24.83 -5.12
CA GLY A 328 -15.33 26.18 -5.65
C GLY A 328 -13.94 26.75 -5.86
N GLY A 329 -13.83 27.73 -6.74
CA GLY A 329 -12.55 28.33 -7.06
C GLY A 329 -12.61 29.21 -8.30
N LEU A 330 -11.48 29.25 -8.99
CA LEU A 330 -11.27 30.06 -10.18
C LEU A 330 -11.51 29.23 -11.45
N SER A 331 -12.03 29.89 -12.47
CA SER A 331 -12.24 29.32 -13.78
C SER A 331 -11.62 30.20 -14.85
N LEU A 332 -11.12 29.57 -15.91
CA LEU A 332 -10.57 30.20 -17.09
C LEU A 332 -11.17 29.53 -18.32
N ILE A 333 -11.74 30.29 -19.23
CA ILE A 333 -12.07 29.83 -20.58
C ILE A 333 -11.07 30.43 -21.56
N GLY A 334 -10.40 29.58 -22.32
CA GLY A 334 -9.68 29.94 -23.53
C GLY A 334 -10.55 29.69 -24.77
N LEU A 335 -10.62 30.66 -25.67
CA LEU A 335 -11.21 30.47 -27.00
C LEU A 335 -10.12 30.03 -27.97
N VAL A 336 -10.22 28.79 -28.44
CA VAL A 336 -9.22 28.16 -29.30
C VAL A 336 -9.76 27.99 -30.72
N ASP A 337 -8.97 28.41 -31.69
CA ASP A 337 -9.18 28.07 -33.09
C ASP A 337 -8.65 26.65 -33.33
N LEU A 338 -9.51 25.72 -33.75
CA LEU A 338 -9.12 24.34 -33.97
C LEU A 338 -8.35 24.13 -35.27
N ASP A 339 -8.36 25.11 -36.18
CA ASP A 339 -7.64 25.03 -37.45
C ASP A 339 -6.19 25.51 -37.28
N THR A 340 -5.94 26.52 -36.45
CA THR A 340 -4.60 27.09 -36.22
C THR A 340 -3.97 26.71 -34.87
N PHE A 341 -4.76 26.17 -33.93
CA PHE A 341 -4.38 25.93 -32.52
C PHE A 341 -3.96 27.20 -31.75
N GLU A 342 -4.29 28.38 -32.25
CA GLU A 342 -4.01 29.64 -31.56
C GLU A 342 -5.09 29.97 -30.53
N SER A 343 -4.67 30.45 -29.36
CA SER A 343 -5.56 31.00 -28.35
C SER A 343 -5.87 32.46 -28.66
N LEU A 344 -7.13 32.80 -28.90
CA LEU A 344 -7.49 34.16 -29.30
C LEU A 344 -7.76 35.07 -28.09
N SER A 345 -8.42 34.54 -27.06
CA SER A 345 -8.78 35.29 -25.87
C SER A 345 -9.00 34.39 -24.66
N TYR A 346 -8.90 35.00 -23.48
CA TYR A 346 -9.05 34.37 -22.18
C TYR A 346 -10.12 35.09 -21.37
N ILE A 347 -11.08 34.34 -20.82
CA ILE A 347 -12.15 34.85 -19.98
C ILE A 347 -11.99 34.24 -18.59
N PHE A 348 -11.79 35.09 -17.59
CA PHE A 348 -11.63 34.67 -16.20
C PHE A 348 -12.98 34.62 -15.51
N GLY A 349 -13.12 33.71 -14.55
CA GLY A 349 -14.35 33.50 -13.82
C GLY A 349 -14.12 32.83 -12.47
N ALA A 350 -15.24 32.58 -11.80
CA ALA A 350 -15.32 31.77 -10.60
C ALA A 350 -16.34 30.65 -10.81
N PHE A 351 -16.16 29.53 -10.12
CA PHE A 351 -17.13 28.45 -10.10
C PHE A 351 -17.41 28.00 -8.68
N GLY A 352 -18.59 27.44 -8.46
CA GLY A 352 -18.96 26.77 -7.22
C GLY A 352 -20.02 25.71 -7.48
N GLY A 353 -19.95 24.58 -6.80
CA GLY A 353 -20.89 23.48 -7.02
C GLY A 353 -20.87 22.42 -5.93
N ALA A 354 -21.77 21.46 -6.09
CA ALA A 354 -21.83 20.23 -5.33
C ALA A 354 -21.34 19.06 -6.19
N LEU A 355 -20.60 18.15 -5.56
CA LEU A 355 -20.11 16.91 -6.13
C LEU A 355 -20.67 15.75 -5.32
N VAL A 356 -21.29 14.80 -6.01
CA VAL A 356 -21.76 13.55 -5.43
C VAL A 356 -21.00 12.41 -6.08
N THR A 357 -20.40 11.53 -5.28
CA THR A 357 -19.71 10.33 -5.77
C THR A 357 -20.36 9.08 -5.23
N TYR A 358 -20.43 8.04 -6.05
CA TYR A 358 -20.78 6.68 -5.64
C TYR A 358 -19.60 5.74 -5.94
N GLU A 359 -19.04 5.14 -4.90
CA GLU A 359 -17.87 4.28 -4.99
C GLU A 359 -18.27 2.82 -5.30
N PHE A 360 -17.75 2.26 -6.40
CA PHE A 360 -17.81 0.81 -6.63
C PHE A 360 -16.76 0.10 -5.77
N ASN A 361 -15.58 0.70 -5.67
CA ASN A 361 -14.52 0.39 -4.74
C ASN A 361 -13.70 1.67 -4.46
N PRO A 362 -12.71 1.65 -3.56
CA PRO A 362 -11.99 2.87 -3.19
C PRO A 362 -11.21 3.56 -4.32
N ARG A 363 -10.93 2.87 -5.44
CA ARG A 363 -10.31 3.47 -6.64
C ARG A 363 -11.35 4.02 -7.60
N MET A 364 -12.40 3.24 -7.87
CA MET A 364 -13.31 3.54 -8.98
C MET A 364 -14.75 3.79 -8.54
N GLY A 365 -15.42 4.66 -9.29
CA GLY A 365 -16.82 4.95 -9.08
C GLY A 365 -17.39 5.85 -10.15
N VAL A 366 -18.61 6.33 -9.88
CA VAL A 366 -19.26 7.36 -10.67
C VAL A 366 -19.35 8.63 -9.87
N TYR A 367 -19.33 9.77 -10.56
CA TYR A 367 -19.58 11.06 -9.95
C TYR A 367 -20.56 11.87 -10.78
N GLY A 368 -21.39 12.63 -10.08
CA GLY A 368 -22.23 13.66 -10.65
C GLY A 368 -21.90 14.98 -9.98
N SER A 369 -21.82 16.06 -10.73
CA SER A 369 -21.70 17.40 -10.17
C SER A 369 -22.73 18.35 -10.75
N VAL A 370 -23.17 19.28 -9.93
CA VAL A 370 -23.98 20.43 -10.33
C VAL A 370 -23.35 21.67 -9.74
N GLY A 371 -23.12 22.68 -10.57
CA GLY A 371 -22.50 23.92 -10.13
C GLY A 371 -22.95 25.10 -10.96
N TYR A 372 -22.39 26.26 -10.61
CA TYR A 372 -22.60 27.50 -11.31
C TYR A 372 -21.23 28.10 -11.64
N SER A 373 -21.03 28.47 -12.89
CA SER A 373 -19.84 29.19 -13.35
C SER A 373 -20.21 30.60 -13.74
N LEU A 374 -19.47 31.56 -13.18
CA LEU A 374 -19.57 32.99 -13.45
C LEU A 374 -18.29 33.44 -14.15
N TYR A 375 -18.38 33.74 -15.45
CA TYR A 375 -17.28 34.34 -16.20
C TYR A 375 -17.46 35.85 -16.33
N LEU A 376 -16.39 36.60 -16.03
CA LEU A 376 -16.38 38.06 -15.99
C LEU A 376 -16.24 38.63 -17.40
N GLY A 377 -17.08 39.62 -17.74
CA GLY A 377 -17.08 40.31 -19.03
C GLY A 377 -18.49 40.45 -19.61
N THR A 378 -18.70 41.45 -20.49
CA THR A 378 -20.02 41.76 -21.08
C THR A 378 -20.62 40.63 -21.91
N ASN A 379 -19.80 39.67 -22.37
CA ASN A 379 -20.21 38.49 -23.14
C ASN A 379 -19.73 37.17 -22.52
N GLY A 380 -19.32 37.17 -21.25
CA GLY A 380 -18.90 35.94 -20.58
C GLY A 380 -20.08 34.97 -20.47
N PRO A 381 -19.97 33.71 -20.96
CA PRO A 381 -21.04 32.74 -20.76
C PRO A 381 -21.18 32.53 -19.25
N THR A 382 -22.38 32.62 -18.67
CA THR A 382 -22.60 32.32 -17.26
C THR A 382 -23.74 31.32 -17.16
N GLY A 383 -23.67 30.40 -16.21
CA GLY A 383 -24.74 29.44 -16.08
C GLY A 383 -24.42 28.21 -15.27
N ILE A 384 -25.42 27.34 -15.24
CA ILE A 384 -25.37 26.07 -14.54
C ILE A 384 -24.49 25.11 -15.32
N VAL A 385 -23.60 24.43 -14.59
CA VAL A 385 -22.77 23.33 -15.06
C VAL A 385 -23.33 22.05 -14.47
N PHE A 386 -23.58 21.06 -15.32
CA PHE A 386 -23.82 19.69 -14.91
C PHE A 386 -22.68 18.82 -15.41
N GLN A 387 -22.24 17.84 -14.63
CA GLN A 387 -21.27 16.84 -15.07
C GLN A 387 -21.67 15.48 -14.55
N LEU A 388 -21.51 14.46 -15.38
CA LEU A 388 -21.63 13.05 -14.98
C LEU A 388 -20.44 12.31 -15.57
N GLY A 389 -19.78 11.49 -14.75
CA GLY A 389 -18.61 10.77 -15.21
C GLY A 389 -18.26 9.57 -14.36
N MET A 390 -17.17 8.92 -14.75
CA MET A 390 -16.53 7.86 -13.99
C MET A 390 -15.18 8.36 -13.50
N TYR A 391 -14.76 7.89 -12.33
CA TYR A 391 -13.42 8.11 -11.81
C TYR A 391 -12.74 6.80 -11.48
N PHE A 392 -11.41 6.86 -11.39
CA PHE A 392 -10.50 5.73 -11.22
C PHE A 392 -9.35 6.07 -10.29
#